data_AF-A0A962TNI3-F1
#
_entry.id   AF-A0A962TNI3-F1
#
_cell.length_a   1.000
_cell.length_b   1.000
_cell.length_c   1.000
_cell.angle_alpha   90.00
_cell.angle_beta   90.00
_cell.angle_gamma   90.00
#
_symmetry.space_group_name_H-M   'P 1'
#
loop_
_entity.id
_entity.type
_entity.pdbx_description
1 polymer ?
#
loop_
_entity_poly.entity_id
_entity_poly.type
_entity_poly.pdbx_seq_one_letter_code
_entity_poly.pdbx_strand_id
1 'polypeptide(L)'
;MTMQTLKAVESCIQKVDRIKLSTGCAEPLTWERLARAKSAYSTRRVELTAATHLLPGDTLQPCAGDLVLARVEKLGQHTRIEQPSGRRAQLYPGDEIIVCYGNRYAPDQFEAIVPEYLDECCLVAAGGIAAQLLSRHSSMKRPTVIQPLGLLADDAGHRLNLMDWGLPHIPSSLHRPYTLAVAGTAMNAGKTTTAASLIRGLVQTGHRVGAAKVTGTGAGGDRWALLDADAERVLDFTDAGHASTYRVALPHVETILHQLIAHLASEPLDILVLEVADGLFQAETAQLLASPAFARRVDGVVFAAGDALGAR
;
A
#
# COMPACT_ATOMS: atom_id res chain seq x y z
N MET A 1 -11.71 -21.73 17.53
CA MET A 1 -10.87 -20.70 18.16
C MET A 1 -11.68 -20.07 19.28
N THR A 2 -11.15 -20.07 20.50
CA THR A 2 -11.84 -19.52 21.68
C THR A 2 -11.84 -17.98 21.62
N MET A 3 -12.89 -17.35 22.18
CA MET A 3 -13.05 -15.88 22.26
C MET A 3 -11.83 -15.15 22.85
N GLN A 4 -11.00 -15.84 23.63
CA GLN A 4 -9.76 -15.30 24.19
C GLN A 4 -8.63 -15.15 23.15
N THR A 5 -8.58 -16.01 22.13
CA THR A 5 -7.57 -15.91 21.06
C THR A 5 -7.90 -14.75 20.11
N LEU A 6 -9.19 -14.47 19.87
CA LEU A 6 -9.61 -13.29 19.09
C LEU A 6 -9.29 -11.98 19.81
N LYS A 7 -9.53 -11.88 21.12
CA LYS A 7 -9.16 -10.70 21.91
C LYS A 7 -7.65 -10.47 21.98
N ALA A 8 -6.84 -11.53 21.96
CA ALA A 8 -5.38 -11.41 21.93
C ALA A 8 -4.85 -10.92 20.56
N VAL A 9 -5.52 -11.28 19.46
CA VAL A 9 -5.20 -10.77 18.12
C VAL A 9 -5.72 -9.34 17.94
N GLU A 10 -6.93 -9.02 18.44
CA GLU A 10 -7.46 -7.64 18.47
C GLU A 10 -6.61 -6.71 19.34
N SER A 11 -6.09 -7.21 20.47
CA SER A 11 -5.12 -6.48 21.32
C SER A 11 -3.77 -6.25 20.64
N CYS A 12 -3.41 -7.05 19.63
CA CYS A 12 -2.19 -6.86 18.85
C CYS A 12 -2.39 -5.87 17.69
N ILE A 13 -3.64 -5.63 17.30
CA ILE A 13 -4.05 -4.71 16.22
C ILE A 13 -4.25 -3.27 16.75
N GLN A 14 -4.27 -3.06 18.07
CA GLN A 14 -4.44 -1.74 18.66
C GLN A 14 -3.32 -1.37 19.62
N LYS A 15 -2.26 -0.81 19.05
CA LYS A 15 -1.44 0.32 19.54
C LYS A 15 -0.11 0.24 18.81
N VAL A 16 -0.04 0.86 17.63
CA VAL A 16 1.19 1.59 17.31
C VAL A 16 1.37 2.54 18.48
N ASP A 17 2.48 2.40 19.21
CA ASP A 17 2.75 3.19 20.40
C ASP A 17 2.45 4.66 20.11
N ARG A 18 1.37 5.16 20.74
CA ARG A 18 1.02 6.58 20.71
C ARG A 18 2.05 7.31 21.56
N ILE A 19 3.26 7.45 21.03
CA ILE A 19 4.32 8.22 21.65
C ILE A 19 3.87 9.67 21.59
N LYS A 20 3.37 10.15 22.73
CA LYS A 20 3.12 11.55 22.98
C LYS A 20 4.48 12.23 23.05
N LEU A 21 4.94 12.79 21.93
CA LEU A 21 6.16 13.57 21.91
C LEU A 21 5.94 14.82 22.77
N SER A 22 6.97 15.22 23.52
CA SER A 22 6.93 16.44 24.33
C SER A 22 6.53 17.62 23.44
N THR A 23 5.47 18.32 23.84
CA THR A 23 4.71 19.36 23.13
C THR A 23 5.49 20.63 22.75
N GLY A 24 6.83 20.59 22.72
CA GLY A 24 7.69 21.73 22.43
C GLY A 24 8.18 21.86 20.98
N CYS A 25 7.89 20.90 20.10
CA CYS A 25 8.50 20.84 18.75
C CYS A 25 7.49 20.78 17.58
N ALA A 26 6.18 20.83 17.83
CA ALA A 26 5.18 20.80 16.77
C ALA A 26 4.99 22.18 16.14
N GLU A 27 5.15 22.29 14.82
CA GLU A 27 4.93 23.52 14.07
C GLU A 27 3.49 23.54 13.51
N PRO A 28 2.73 24.64 13.66
CA PRO A 28 1.41 24.75 13.05
C PRO A 28 1.49 24.61 11.53
N LEU A 29 0.61 23.78 10.96
CA LEU A 29 0.53 23.52 9.53
C LEU A 29 -0.78 24.08 8.98
N THR A 30 -0.68 25.05 8.06
CA THR A 30 -1.88 25.67 7.47
C THR A 30 -2.46 24.80 6.36
N TRP A 31 -3.78 24.86 6.20
CA TRP A 31 -4.49 24.18 5.12
C TRP A 31 -4.01 24.63 3.73
N GLU A 32 -3.68 25.91 3.55
CA GLU A 32 -3.20 26.42 2.27
C GLU A 32 -1.88 25.78 1.84
N ARG A 33 -0.99 25.47 2.80
CA ARG A 33 0.27 24.78 2.52
C ARG A 33 0.01 23.33 2.15
N LEU A 34 -0.81 22.62 2.92
CA LEU A 34 -1.22 21.24 2.63
C LEU A 34 -1.88 21.10 1.26
N ALA A 35 -2.81 21.99 0.91
CA ALA A 35 -3.54 21.96 -0.35
C ALA A 35 -2.64 22.26 -1.57
N ARG A 36 -1.51 22.97 -1.38
CA ARG A 36 -0.51 23.21 -2.44
C ARG A 36 0.42 22.01 -2.65
N ALA A 37 0.67 21.22 -1.61
CA ALA A 37 1.53 20.06 -1.68
C ALA A 37 0.90 18.95 -2.54
N LYS A 38 1.72 18.29 -3.36
CA LYS A 38 1.23 17.19 -4.22
C LYS A 38 1.10 15.93 -3.39
N SER A 39 -0.13 15.54 -3.11
CA SER A 39 -0.44 14.30 -2.38
C SER A 39 -0.30 13.07 -3.28
N ALA A 40 0.23 11.99 -2.72
CA ALA A 40 0.49 10.76 -3.44
C ALA A 40 -0.65 9.75 -3.37
N TYR A 41 -0.67 8.80 -4.29
CA TYR A 41 -1.66 7.73 -4.36
C TYR A 41 -1.80 6.94 -3.05
N SER A 42 -0.67 6.64 -2.39
CA SER A 42 -0.68 5.87 -1.14
C SER A 42 -1.40 6.58 0.00
N THR A 43 -1.62 7.90 -0.10
CA THR A 43 -2.34 8.68 0.91
C THR A 43 -3.81 8.87 0.55
N ARG A 44 -4.35 8.19 -0.47
CA ARG A 44 -5.71 8.46 -1.02
C ARG A 44 -6.87 8.31 -0.04
N ARG A 45 -6.68 7.56 1.05
CA ARG A 45 -7.71 7.33 2.09
C ARG A 45 -7.64 8.32 3.22
N VAL A 46 -6.52 9.03 3.34
CA VAL A 46 -6.26 9.93 4.44
C VAL A 46 -7.12 11.18 4.26
N GLU A 47 -7.86 11.51 5.31
CA GLU A 47 -8.47 12.82 5.44
C GLU A 47 -7.40 13.85 5.84
N LEU A 48 -6.77 14.47 4.84
CA LEU A 48 -5.63 15.38 5.05
C LEU A 48 -5.98 16.64 5.87
N THR A 49 -7.25 16.98 6.02
CA THR A 49 -7.72 18.05 6.93
C THR A 49 -7.46 17.73 8.40
N ALA A 50 -7.21 16.46 8.76
CA ALA A 50 -6.76 16.07 10.09
C ALA A 50 -5.31 16.53 10.39
N ALA A 51 -4.51 16.82 9.36
CA ALA A 51 -3.15 17.31 9.54
C ALA A 51 -3.19 18.81 9.91
N THR A 52 -2.90 19.11 11.17
CA THR A 52 -2.89 20.50 11.68
C THR A 52 -1.51 20.93 12.17
N HIS A 53 -0.60 19.97 12.36
CA HIS A 53 0.76 20.22 12.78
C HIS A 53 1.76 19.43 11.94
N LEU A 54 2.99 19.94 11.91
CA LEU A 54 4.17 19.28 11.41
C LEU A 54 5.07 18.96 12.59
N LEU A 55 5.57 17.73 12.68
CA LEU A 55 6.55 17.29 13.66
C LEU A 55 7.93 17.25 12.97
N PRO A 56 8.71 18.34 13.00
CA PRO A 56 10.10 18.34 12.60
C PRO A 56 10.99 17.69 13.67
N GLY A 57 12.22 17.34 13.29
CA GLY A 57 13.25 16.90 14.22
C GLY A 57 14.06 15.74 13.70
N ASP A 58 15.37 15.80 13.94
CA ASP A 58 16.35 14.76 13.61
C ASP A 58 16.28 13.55 14.55
N THR A 59 15.67 13.68 15.74
CA THR A 59 15.48 12.56 16.67
C THR A 59 14.21 11.75 16.44
N LEU A 60 13.36 12.17 15.49
CA LEU A 60 12.09 11.48 15.23
C LEU A 60 12.32 10.20 14.42
N GLN A 61 11.86 9.08 14.95
CA GLN A 61 11.92 7.79 14.26
C GLN A 61 10.61 7.53 13.52
N PRO A 62 10.60 7.57 12.16
CA PRO A 62 9.42 7.27 11.39
C PRO A 62 9.08 5.78 11.43
N CYS A 63 7.79 5.48 11.29
CA CYS A 63 7.27 4.13 11.15
C CYS A 63 6.62 3.94 9.78
N ALA A 64 6.48 2.68 9.34
CA ALA A 64 5.76 2.39 8.12
C ALA A 64 4.32 2.92 8.20
N GLY A 65 3.88 3.62 7.16
CA GLY A 65 2.58 4.30 7.09
C GLY A 65 2.57 5.73 7.61
N ASP A 66 3.60 6.21 8.30
CA ASP A 66 3.64 7.59 8.78
C ASP A 66 3.64 8.56 7.61
N LEU A 67 2.77 9.57 7.66
CA LEU A 67 2.70 10.61 6.65
C LEU A 67 3.77 11.66 6.89
N VAL A 68 4.42 12.07 5.81
CA VAL A 68 5.51 13.04 5.83
C VAL A 68 5.28 14.10 4.76
N LEU A 69 5.42 15.37 5.17
CA LEU A 69 5.59 16.47 4.23
C LEU A 69 7.07 16.51 3.87
N ALA A 70 7.39 16.41 2.58
CA ALA A 70 8.76 16.43 2.11
C ALA A 70 8.92 17.43 0.97
N ARG A 71 10.13 17.98 0.83
CA ARG A 71 10.52 18.82 -0.30
C ARG A 71 11.32 18.01 -1.30
N VAL A 72 11.04 18.18 -2.58
CA VAL A 72 11.85 17.56 -3.65
C VAL A 72 13.17 18.31 -3.78
N GLU A 73 14.28 17.65 -3.48
CA GLU A 73 15.63 18.24 -3.57
C GLU A 73 16.22 18.02 -4.97
N LYS A 74 16.12 16.79 -5.48
CA LYS A 74 16.71 16.42 -6.78
C LYS A 74 15.92 15.35 -7.50
N LEU A 75 15.55 15.63 -8.74
CA LEU A 75 14.86 14.65 -9.59
C LEU A 75 15.77 13.50 -10.01
N GLY A 76 15.22 12.29 -9.96
CA GLY A 76 15.84 11.05 -10.39
C GLY A 76 14.88 10.20 -11.22
N GLN A 77 14.73 8.92 -10.87
CA GLN A 77 13.88 7.98 -11.58
C GLN A 77 12.42 8.41 -11.63
N HIS A 78 11.86 8.82 -10.48
CA HIS A 78 10.46 9.21 -10.37
C HIS A 78 10.33 10.72 -10.53
N THR A 79 10.21 11.17 -11.78
CA THR A 79 10.00 12.59 -12.13
C THR A 79 8.54 13.03 -12.02
N ARG A 80 7.63 12.08 -11.74
CA ARG A 80 6.21 12.32 -11.52
C ARG A 80 5.76 11.60 -10.27
N ILE A 81 4.81 12.18 -9.57
CA ILE A 81 4.10 11.56 -8.46
C ILE A 81 2.68 11.24 -8.90
N GLU A 82 2.24 10.02 -8.63
CA GLU A 82 0.87 9.60 -8.88
C GLU A 82 -0.02 10.13 -7.76
N GLN A 83 -1.06 10.88 -8.11
CA GLN A 83 -2.02 11.44 -7.16
C GLN A 83 -3.15 10.43 -6.87
N PRO A 84 -3.94 10.64 -5.79
CA PRO A 84 -5.13 9.82 -5.50
C PRO A 84 -6.10 9.62 -6.67
N SER A 85 -6.18 10.60 -7.58
CA SER A 85 -7.01 10.54 -8.79
C SER A 85 -6.42 9.71 -9.93
N GLY A 86 -5.23 9.14 -9.78
CA GLY A 86 -4.47 8.47 -10.84
C GLY A 86 -3.69 9.43 -11.75
N ARG A 87 -3.91 10.75 -11.63
CA ARG A 87 -3.15 11.76 -12.36
C ARG A 87 -1.67 11.70 -11.94
N ARG A 88 -0.77 11.58 -12.92
CA ARG A 88 0.68 11.64 -12.69
C ARG A 88 1.19 13.08 -12.79
N ALA A 89 1.27 13.76 -11.66
CA ALA A 89 1.71 15.14 -11.58
C ALA A 89 3.24 15.25 -11.76
N GLN A 90 3.68 16.19 -12.59
CA GLN A 90 5.10 16.49 -12.79
C GLN A 90 5.72 17.06 -11.51
N LEU A 91 6.88 16.56 -11.12
CA LEU A 91 7.69 17.08 -10.02
C LEU A 91 8.76 18.05 -10.54
N TYR A 92 9.09 19.02 -9.70
CA TYR A 92 10.15 20.00 -9.84
C TYR A 92 10.91 20.12 -8.50
N PRO A 93 12.23 20.39 -8.51
CA PRO A 93 12.94 20.75 -7.29
C PRO A 93 12.26 21.92 -6.58
N GLY A 94 12.14 21.83 -5.25
CA GLY A 94 11.43 22.78 -4.41
C GLY A 94 9.94 22.48 -4.21
N ASP A 95 9.34 21.57 -4.99
CA ASP A 95 7.96 21.13 -4.73
C ASP A 95 7.84 20.50 -3.35
N GLU A 96 6.77 20.82 -2.63
CA GLU A 96 6.33 20.05 -1.47
C GLU A 96 5.40 18.91 -1.89
N ILE A 97 5.61 17.73 -1.32
CA ILE A 97 4.84 16.51 -1.57
C ILE A 97 4.39 15.92 -0.25
N ILE A 98 3.22 15.27 -0.27
CA ILE A 98 2.72 14.48 0.86
C ILE A 98 2.81 13.01 0.46
N VAL A 99 3.66 12.28 1.17
CA VAL A 99 3.99 10.87 0.94
C VAL A 99 3.93 10.12 2.27
N CYS A 100 4.09 8.81 2.24
CA CYS A 100 4.21 8.01 3.45
C CYS A 100 5.54 7.25 3.51
N TYR A 101 6.01 6.96 4.71
CA TYR A 101 7.13 6.05 4.90
C TYR A 101 6.71 4.60 4.65
N GLY A 102 7.56 3.81 3.99
CA GLY A 102 7.31 2.39 3.79
C GLY A 102 8.53 1.62 3.31
N ASN A 103 8.66 0.37 3.76
CA ASN A 103 9.65 -0.53 3.18
C ASN A 103 9.24 -0.87 1.74
N ARG A 104 10.20 -1.09 0.86
CA ARG A 104 9.96 -1.51 -0.53
C ARG A 104 10.96 -2.57 -0.93
N TYR A 105 10.47 -3.66 -1.53
CA TYR A 105 11.31 -4.60 -2.24
C TYR A 105 10.77 -4.80 -3.66
N ALA A 106 11.47 -4.20 -4.61
CA ALA A 106 11.18 -4.33 -6.03
C ALA A 106 12.50 -4.65 -6.75
N PRO A 107 12.80 -5.93 -7.03
CA PRO A 107 14.08 -6.36 -7.60
C PRO A 107 14.47 -5.65 -8.90
N ASP A 108 13.50 -5.37 -9.77
CA ASP A 108 13.73 -4.63 -11.03
C ASP A 108 13.83 -3.12 -10.83
N GLN A 109 13.71 -2.63 -9.59
CA GLN A 109 13.70 -1.21 -9.26
C GLN A 109 14.59 -0.87 -8.07
N PHE A 110 14.01 -0.78 -6.88
CA PHE A 110 14.66 -0.32 -5.65
C PHE A 110 14.29 -1.26 -4.51
N GLU A 111 15.28 -1.52 -3.67
CA GLU A 111 15.08 -2.05 -2.31
C GLU A 111 15.36 -0.92 -1.33
N ALA A 112 14.45 -0.75 -0.38
CA ALA A 112 14.51 0.35 0.57
C ALA A 112 13.79 0.00 1.87
N ILE A 113 14.21 0.66 2.95
CA ILE A 113 13.64 0.52 4.28
C ILE A 113 13.26 1.87 4.85
N VAL A 114 12.31 1.88 5.78
CA VAL A 114 12.04 3.08 6.58
C VAL A 114 13.33 3.47 7.32
N PRO A 115 13.79 4.74 7.22
CA PRO A 115 15.01 5.18 7.90
C PRO A 115 14.83 5.19 9.42
N GLU A 116 15.95 5.20 10.14
CA GLU A 116 15.93 5.32 11.60
C GLU A 116 15.48 6.72 12.07
N TYR A 117 15.78 7.76 11.29
CA TYR A 117 15.47 9.15 11.58
C TYR A 117 14.89 9.89 10.36
N LEU A 118 14.42 11.12 10.53
CA LEU A 118 13.89 11.97 9.43
C LEU A 118 14.98 12.57 8.53
N ASP A 119 16.01 11.80 8.21
CA ASP A 119 17.09 12.20 7.32
C ASP A 119 16.62 12.32 5.86
N GLU A 120 17.46 12.95 5.02
CA GLU A 120 17.29 12.93 3.57
C GLU A 120 17.06 11.48 3.09
N CYS A 121 15.98 11.29 2.34
CA CYS A 121 15.60 9.98 1.85
C CYS A 121 15.17 10.03 0.39
N CYS A 122 14.67 8.91 -0.11
CA CYS A 122 14.34 8.76 -1.52
C CYS A 122 12.84 8.54 -1.69
N LEU A 123 12.28 9.15 -2.75
CA LEU A 123 11.03 8.69 -3.31
C LEU A 123 11.30 7.38 -4.05
N VAL A 124 11.01 6.27 -3.41
CA VAL A 124 11.31 4.92 -3.93
C VAL A 124 10.14 4.32 -4.68
N ALA A 125 8.95 4.93 -4.70
CA ALA A 125 7.88 4.55 -5.63
C ALA A 125 7.05 5.77 -6.03
N ALA A 126 6.59 5.82 -7.28
CA ALA A 126 5.80 6.94 -7.79
C ALA A 126 4.45 7.13 -7.08
N GLY A 127 3.93 6.08 -6.42
CA GLY A 127 2.74 6.18 -5.57
C GLY A 127 2.98 6.83 -4.21
N GLY A 128 4.19 7.35 -3.95
CA GLY A 128 4.50 8.15 -2.76
C GLY A 128 5.07 7.37 -1.59
N ILE A 129 6.07 6.53 -1.86
CA ILE A 129 6.77 5.82 -0.79
C ILE A 129 8.12 6.50 -0.55
N ALA A 130 8.29 7.06 0.64
CA ALA A 130 9.54 7.61 1.16
C ALA A 130 10.31 6.53 1.92
N ALA A 131 11.59 6.36 1.63
CA ALA A 131 12.43 5.36 2.28
C ALA A 131 13.92 5.63 2.08
N GLN A 132 14.75 5.05 2.95
CA GLN A 132 16.19 4.94 2.75
C GLN A 132 16.49 3.85 1.73
N LEU A 133 17.19 4.21 0.66
CA LEU A 133 17.62 3.28 -0.37
C LEU A 133 18.69 2.31 0.17
N LEU A 134 18.48 1.01 0.00
CA LEU A 134 19.49 -0.03 0.28
C LEU A 134 20.19 -0.47 -1.00
N SER A 135 19.41 -0.82 -2.01
CA SER A 135 19.92 -1.31 -3.29
C SER A 135 19.08 -0.80 -4.46
N ARG A 136 19.70 -0.73 -5.64
CA ARG A 136 19.09 -0.23 -6.88
C ARG A 136 19.46 -1.16 -8.02
N HIS A 137 18.48 -1.55 -8.80
CA HIS A 137 18.71 -2.30 -10.02
C HIS A 137 19.54 -1.49 -11.04
N SER A 138 20.48 -2.15 -11.73
CA SER A 138 21.47 -1.49 -12.58
C SER A 138 20.84 -0.65 -13.71
N SER A 139 19.71 -1.10 -14.26
CA SER A 139 18.97 -0.42 -15.33
C SER A 139 18.22 0.86 -14.90
N MET A 140 18.10 1.11 -13.59
CA MET A 140 17.31 2.22 -13.06
C MET A 140 18.15 3.49 -12.90
N LYS A 141 17.58 4.68 -13.08
CA LYS A 141 18.26 5.90 -12.62
C LYS A 141 18.31 5.93 -11.09
N ARG A 142 19.18 6.77 -10.52
CA ARG A 142 19.11 7.07 -9.07
C ARG A 142 17.69 7.57 -8.73
N PRO A 143 17.13 7.22 -7.57
CA PRO A 143 15.80 7.69 -7.18
C PRO A 143 15.77 9.21 -7.01
N THR A 144 14.56 9.77 -7.02
CA THR A 144 14.34 11.19 -6.69
C THR A 144 14.62 11.39 -5.20
N VAL A 145 15.45 12.37 -4.89
CA VAL A 145 15.86 12.72 -3.52
C VAL A 145 14.86 13.70 -2.93
N ILE A 146 14.44 13.44 -1.70
CA ILE A 146 13.48 14.24 -0.96
C ILE A 146 14.00 14.52 0.45
N GLN A 147 13.79 15.75 0.92
CA GLN A 147 14.09 16.16 2.28
C GLN A 147 12.79 16.13 3.09
N PRO A 148 12.65 15.23 4.08
CA PRO A 148 11.57 15.33 5.06
C PRO A 148 11.59 16.69 5.75
N LEU A 149 10.44 17.37 5.78
CA LEU A 149 10.23 18.60 6.52
C LEU A 149 9.63 18.31 7.90
N GLY A 150 8.90 17.19 8.01
CA GLY A 150 8.39 16.66 9.27
C GLY A 150 7.24 15.68 9.04
N LEU A 151 6.87 14.94 10.09
CA LEU A 151 5.70 14.07 10.06
C LEU A 151 4.43 14.90 10.19
N LEU A 152 3.37 14.53 9.47
CA LEU A 152 2.05 15.15 9.66
C LEU A 152 1.46 14.70 10.99
N ALA A 153 0.83 15.61 11.73
CA ALA A 153 0.19 15.32 13.01
C ALA A 153 -1.16 16.03 13.20
N ASP A 154 -1.97 15.46 14.08
CA ASP A 154 -3.23 16.04 14.56
C ASP A 154 -3.02 17.21 15.53
N ASP A 155 -4.12 17.78 16.02
CA ASP A 155 -4.11 18.91 16.97
C ASP A 155 -3.59 18.55 18.35
N ALA A 156 -3.64 17.26 18.70
CA ALA A 156 -3.08 16.69 19.92
C ALA A 156 -1.59 16.32 19.78
N GLY A 157 -0.99 16.54 18.60
CA GLY A 157 0.41 16.24 18.31
C GLY A 157 0.69 14.75 18.06
N HIS A 158 -0.33 13.94 17.78
CA HIS A 158 -0.15 12.56 17.34
C HIS A 158 0.15 12.52 15.85
N ARG A 159 1.19 11.77 15.47
CA ARG A 159 1.52 11.52 14.07
C ARG A 159 0.35 10.85 13.34
N LEU A 160 0.12 11.22 12.10
CA LEU A 160 -0.87 10.60 11.23
C LEU A 160 -0.25 9.41 10.52
N ASN A 161 -0.93 8.26 10.57
CA ASN A 161 -0.49 7.04 9.91
C ASN A 161 -1.59 6.52 8.96
N LEU A 162 -1.21 5.90 7.84
CA LEU A 162 -2.16 5.28 6.91
C LEU A 162 -3.14 4.31 7.59
N MET A 163 -2.70 3.61 8.64
CA MET A 163 -3.53 2.67 9.42
C MET A 163 -4.75 3.34 10.07
N ASP A 164 -4.68 4.63 10.38
CA ASP A 164 -5.79 5.37 11.00
C ASP A 164 -6.99 5.52 10.03
N TRP A 165 -6.76 5.41 8.73
CA TRP A 165 -7.78 5.44 7.66
C TRP A 165 -7.96 4.10 6.94
N GLY A 166 -7.40 3.03 7.48
CA GLY A 166 -7.64 1.67 6.98
C GLY A 166 -9.13 1.34 6.98
N LEU A 167 -9.55 0.48 6.05
CA LEU A 167 -10.90 -0.06 6.04
C LEU A 167 -11.25 -0.66 7.41
N PRO A 168 -12.43 -0.37 7.97
CA PRO A 168 -12.80 -0.89 9.27
C PRO A 168 -12.89 -2.41 9.23
N HIS A 169 -12.61 -3.08 10.35
CA HIS A 169 -12.88 -4.50 10.47
C HIS A 169 -14.39 -4.73 10.45
N ILE A 170 -14.86 -5.46 9.45
CA ILE A 170 -16.25 -5.90 9.36
C ILE A 170 -16.33 -7.43 9.46
N PRO A 171 -17.42 -7.97 10.03
CA PRO A 171 -17.66 -9.41 10.01
C PRO A 171 -17.67 -9.94 8.58
N SER A 172 -17.24 -11.19 8.39
CA SER A 172 -17.41 -11.83 7.09
C SER A 172 -18.88 -12.00 6.76
N SER A 173 -19.25 -11.64 5.54
CA SER A 173 -20.59 -11.88 5.00
C SER A 173 -20.90 -13.39 4.96
N LEU A 174 -22.19 -13.74 5.09
CA LEU A 174 -22.67 -15.08 4.77
C LEU A 174 -22.59 -15.36 3.26
N HIS A 175 -22.66 -14.31 2.45
CA HIS A 175 -22.40 -14.37 1.02
C HIS A 175 -20.90 -14.54 0.78
N ARG A 176 -20.52 -15.57 0.02
CA ARG A 176 -19.14 -15.84 -0.38
C ARG A 176 -19.08 -15.88 -1.91
N PRO A 177 -18.76 -14.76 -2.57
CA PRO A 177 -18.56 -14.77 -4.01
C PRO A 177 -17.41 -15.71 -4.39
N TYR A 178 -17.50 -16.32 -5.56
CA TYR A 178 -16.47 -17.25 -6.03
C TYR A 178 -15.15 -16.51 -6.18
N THR A 179 -14.07 -16.98 -5.54
CA THR A 179 -12.84 -16.20 -5.39
C THR A 179 -11.70 -16.86 -6.15
N LEU A 180 -11.18 -16.16 -7.17
CA LEU A 180 -10.02 -16.55 -7.95
C LEU A 180 -8.81 -15.73 -7.53
N ALA A 181 -7.68 -16.37 -7.26
CA ALA A 181 -6.42 -15.67 -7.04
C ALA A 181 -5.52 -15.73 -8.28
N VAL A 182 -4.80 -14.65 -8.54
CA VAL A 182 -3.73 -14.57 -9.54
C VAL A 182 -2.41 -14.39 -8.80
N ALA A 183 -1.57 -15.42 -8.83
CA ALA A 183 -0.22 -15.42 -8.26
C ALA A 183 0.79 -15.63 -9.38
N GLY A 184 2.09 -15.52 -9.09
CA GLY A 184 3.09 -15.73 -10.13
C GLY A 184 4.52 -15.79 -9.64
N THR A 185 5.39 -16.18 -10.57
CA THR A 185 6.81 -16.43 -10.34
C THR A 185 7.57 -15.21 -9.83
N ALA A 186 7.34 -14.04 -10.41
CA ALA A 186 8.09 -12.82 -10.13
C ALA A 186 7.24 -11.56 -10.23
N MET A 187 7.81 -10.41 -9.84
CA MET A 187 7.33 -9.10 -10.28
C MET A 187 7.33 -9.06 -11.83
N ASN A 188 6.36 -8.39 -12.44
CA ASN A 188 6.22 -8.32 -13.91
C ASN A 188 5.97 -9.67 -14.64
N ALA A 189 5.68 -10.77 -13.94
CA ALA A 189 5.32 -12.06 -14.56
C ALA A 189 3.93 -12.08 -15.26
N GLY A 190 3.29 -10.92 -15.47
CA GLY A 190 1.97 -10.82 -16.11
C GLY A 190 0.76 -10.87 -15.18
N LYS A 191 0.95 -10.92 -13.84
CA LYS A 191 -0.16 -11.05 -12.86
C LYS A 191 -1.30 -10.04 -13.05
N THR A 192 -0.99 -8.74 -13.06
CA THR A 192 -1.99 -7.69 -13.28
C THR A 192 -2.68 -7.83 -14.64
N THR A 193 -1.93 -8.15 -15.70
CA THR A 193 -2.48 -8.36 -17.05
C THR A 193 -3.42 -9.56 -17.10
N THR A 194 -3.05 -10.66 -16.44
CA THR A 194 -3.89 -11.86 -16.30
C THR A 194 -5.15 -11.54 -15.50
N ALA A 195 -5.03 -10.84 -14.38
CA ALA A 195 -6.17 -10.42 -13.56
C ALA A 195 -7.13 -9.51 -14.35
N ALA A 196 -6.62 -8.49 -15.02
CA ALA A 196 -7.42 -7.60 -15.87
C ALA A 196 -8.12 -8.37 -17.02
N SER A 197 -7.41 -9.30 -17.68
CA SER A 197 -7.98 -10.11 -18.76
C SER A 197 -9.08 -11.04 -18.27
N LEU A 198 -8.88 -11.65 -17.09
CA LEU A 198 -9.87 -12.50 -16.43
C LEU A 198 -11.12 -11.68 -16.05
N ILE A 199 -10.95 -10.53 -15.41
CA ILE A 199 -12.05 -9.63 -15.04
C ILE A 199 -12.84 -9.24 -16.29
N ARG A 200 -12.18 -8.76 -17.34
CA ARG A 200 -12.83 -8.32 -18.57
C ARG A 200 -13.67 -9.44 -19.21
N GLY A 201 -13.15 -10.67 -19.24
CA GLY A 201 -13.89 -11.83 -19.75
C GLY A 201 -15.13 -12.16 -18.91
N LEU A 202 -14.99 -12.17 -17.58
CA LEU A 202 -16.09 -12.45 -16.65
C LEU A 202 -17.20 -11.39 -16.74
N VAL A 203 -16.83 -10.11 -16.80
CA VAL A 203 -17.79 -9.00 -16.97
C VAL A 203 -18.53 -9.13 -18.31
N GLN A 204 -17.83 -9.48 -19.39
CA GLN A 204 -18.46 -9.70 -20.70
C GLN A 204 -19.47 -10.85 -20.71
N THR A 205 -19.34 -11.81 -19.78
CA THR A 205 -20.32 -12.88 -19.58
C THR A 205 -21.46 -12.53 -18.62
N GLY A 206 -21.51 -11.28 -18.15
CA GLY A 206 -22.60 -10.77 -17.30
C GLY A 206 -22.37 -10.91 -15.80
N HIS A 207 -21.16 -11.31 -15.36
CA HIS A 207 -20.83 -11.39 -13.94
C HIS A 207 -20.42 -10.03 -13.37
N ARG A 208 -20.82 -9.78 -12.12
CA ARG A 208 -20.34 -8.65 -11.33
C ARG A 208 -19.05 -9.02 -10.62
N VAL A 209 -17.97 -8.34 -10.97
CA VAL A 209 -16.63 -8.71 -10.53
C VAL A 209 -16.04 -7.65 -9.62
N GLY A 210 -15.61 -8.05 -8.43
CA GLY A 210 -14.74 -7.26 -7.58
C GLY A 210 -13.30 -7.71 -7.72
N ALA A 211 -12.35 -6.82 -7.47
CA ALA A 211 -10.95 -7.16 -7.49
C ALA A 211 -10.20 -6.60 -6.27
N ALA A 212 -9.16 -7.30 -5.85
CA ALA A 212 -8.27 -6.77 -4.83
C ALA A 212 -6.81 -7.15 -5.07
N LYS A 213 -5.89 -6.26 -4.71
CA LYS A 213 -4.46 -6.56 -4.64
C LYS A 213 -4.02 -6.72 -3.19
N VAL A 214 -3.64 -7.94 -2.79
CA VAL A 214 -3.41 -8.29 -1.37
C VAL A 214 -2.01 -7.93 -0.89
N THR A 215 -1.00 -8.03 -1.75
CA THR A 215 0.40 -7.69 -1.45
C THR A 215 0.93 -6.69 -2.47
N GLY A 216 2.00 -5.97 -2.16
CA GLY A 216 2.64 -5.04 -3.09
C GLY A 216 3.27 -3.81 -2.46
N THR A 217 3.53 -2.81 -3.31
CA THR A 217 3.96 -1.45 -2.94
C THR A 217 2.93 -0.44 -3.42
N GLY A 218 2.60 0.56 -2.59
CA GLY A 218 1.56 1.54 -2.88
C GLY A 218 1.80 2.29 -4.19
N ALA A 219 1.02 1.95 -5.21
CA ALA A 219 0.98 2.57 -6.53
C ALA A 219 -0.35 2.22 -7.19
N GLY A 220 -0.91 3.16 -7.96
CA GLY A 220 -2.26 3.02 -8.51
C GLY A 220 -2.33 2.24 -9.82
N GLY A 221 -1.19 1.94 -10.45
CA GLY A 221 -1.14 1.27 -11.76
C GLY A 221 -2.01 0.01 -11.85
N ASP A 222 -1.91 -0.89 -10.86
CA ASP A 222 -2.72 -2.11 -10.85
C ASP A 222 -4.19 -1.80 -10.59
N ARG A 223 -4.49 -0.91 -9.64
CA ARG A 223 -5.86 -0.48 -9.36
C ARG A 223 -6.55 0.05 -10.61
N TRP A 224 -5.90 0.95 -11.34
CA TRP A 224 -6.47 1.55 -12.55
C TRP A 224 -6.65 0.51 -13.65
N ALA A 225 -5.69 -0.40 -13.84
CA ALA A 225 -5.82 -1.46 -14.84
C ALA A 225 -7.01 -2.40 -14.56
N LEU A 226 -7.29 -2.71 -13.30
CA LEU A 226 -8.43 -3.54 -12.91
C LEU A 226 -9.77 -2.79 -13.04
N LEU A 227 -9.78 -1.48 -12.78
CA LEU A 227 -10.95 -0.62 -13.05
C LEU A 227 -11.22 -0.48 -14.55
N ASP A 228 -10.18 -0.29 -15.37
CA ASP A 228 -10.29 -0.22 -16.83
C ASP A 228 -10.73 -1.56 -17.45
N ALA A 229 -10.60 -2.67 -16.70
CA ALA A 229 -11.15 -3.97 -17.04
C ALA A 229 -12.62 -4.16 -16.62
N ASP A 230 -13.27 -3.10 -16.13
CA ASP A 230 -14.65 -3.04 -15.63
C ASP A 230 -14.91 -3.80 -14.31
N ALA A 231 -13.88 -3.99 -13.47
CA ALA A 231 -14.16 -4.40 -12.09
C ALA A 231 -15.02 -3.33 -11.39
N GLU A 232 -16.16 -3.74 -10.84
CA GLU A 232 -17.12 -2.84 -10.21
C GLU A 232 -16.54 -2.18 -8.94
N ARG A 233 -15.70 -2.93 -8.23
CA ARG A 233 -14.95 -2.43 -7.08
C ARG A 233 -13.54 -2.98 -7.08
N VAL A 234 -12.56 -2.09 -6.91
CA VAL A 234 -11.15 -2.46 -6.73
C VAL A 234 -10.67 -1.95 -5.38
N LEU A 235 -10.03 -2.83 -4.62
CA LEU A 235 -9.33 -2.52 -3.38
C LEU A 235 -7.85 -2.95 -3.46
N ASP A 236 -7.00 -2.45 -2.58
CA ASP A 236 -5.66 -2.99 -2.40
C ASP A 236 -5.22 -2.91 -0.92
N PHE A 237 -4.04 -3.44 -0.58
CA PHE A 237 -3.50 -3.38 0.79
C PHE A 237 -3.37 -1.96 1.36
N THR A 238 -3.28 -0.92 0.53
CA THR A 238 -3.30 0.46 1.02
C THR A 238 -4.72 0.88 1.44
N ASP A 239 -5.77 0.20 0.95
CA ASP A 239 -7.11 0.30 1.54
C ASP A 239 -7.19 -0.25 2.96
N ALA A 240 -6.31 -1.19 3.31
CA ALA A 240 -6.14 -1.70 4.67
C ALA A 240 -5.14 -0.88 5.50
N GLY A 241 -4.67 0.27 5.00
CA GLY A 241 -3.77 1.18 5.74
C GLY A 241 -2.28 0.89 5.60
N HIS A 242 -1.86 0.02 4.67
CA HIS A 242 -0.44 -0.32 4.49
C HIS A 242 0.20 0.43 3.31
N ALA A 243 1.38 1.01 3.50
CA ALA A 243 2.16 1.63 2.43
C ALA A 243 2.77 0.59 1.45
N SER A 244 3.15 -0.57 1.99
CA SER A 244 3.61 -1.76 1.28
C SER A 244 3.42 -2.97 2.19
N THR A 245 3.42 -4.17 1.62
CA THR A 245 3.43 -5.43 2.37
C THR A 245 4.83 -6.02 2.59
N TYR A 246 5.90 -5.40 2.06
CA TYR A 246 7.26 -5.88 2.32
C TYR A 246 7.62 -5.72 3.82
N ARG A 247 8.11 -6.80 4.44
CA ARG A 247 8.41 -6.94 5.88
C ARG A 247 7.19 -6.84 6.80
N VAL A 248 5.99 -7.09 6.27
CA VAL A 248 4.77 -7.19 7.07
C VAL A 248 4.59 -8.64 7.54
N ALA A 249 4.40 -8.82 8.85
CA ALA A 249 4.22 -10.16 9.43
C ALA A 249 2.96 -10.85 8.89
N LEU A 250 3.04 -12.17 8.68
CA LEU A 250 1.96 -12.99 8.12
C LEU A 250 0.58 -12.73 8.75
N PRO A 251 0.39 -12.65 10.08
CA PRO A 251 -0.93 -12.38 10.66
C PRO A 251 -1.56 -11.06 10.19
N HIS A 252 -0.74 -10.05 9.90
CA HIS A 252 -1.20 -8.78 9.36
C HIS A 252 -1.52 -8.91 7.86
N VAL A 253 -0.73 -9.65 7.09
CA VAL A 253 -1.06 -9.94 5.67
C VAL A 253 -2.37 -10.74 5.54
N GLU A 254 -2.60 -11.71 6.43
CA GLU A 254 -3.88 -12.43 6.52
C GLU A 254 -5.03 -11.51 6.91
N THR A 255 -4.77 -10.52 7.76
CA THR A 255 -5.75 -9.48 8.12
C THR A 255 -6.12 -8.62 6.90
N ILE A 256 -5.13 -8.20 6.10
CA ILE A 256 -5.36 -7.51 4.83
C ILE A 256 -6.25 -8.37 3.93
N LEU A 257 -5.87 -9.63 3.68
CA LEU A 257 -6.66 -10.55 2.87
C LEU A 257 -8.12 -10.62 3.36
N HIS A 258 -8.32 -10.84 4.66
CA HIS A 258 -9.65 -10.96 5.24
C HIS A 258 -10.46 -9.67 5.12
N GLN A 259 -9.87 -8.50 5.39
CA GLN A 259 -10.54 -7.22 5.29
C GLN A 259 -10.96 -6.93 3.85
N LEU A 260 -10.04 -7.06 2.89
CA LEU A 260 -10.35 -6.80 1.48
C LEU A 260 -11.48 -7.70 0.96
N ILE A 261 -11.41 -9.01 1.27
CA ILE A 261 -12.47 -9.95 0.89
C ILE A 261 -13.80 -9.62 1.58
N ALA A 262 -13.79 -9.29 2.88
CA ALA A 262 -15.01 -9.00 3.61
C ALA A 262 -15.74 -7.76 3.04
N HIS A 263 -15.00 -6.70 2.71
CA HIS A 263 -15.55 -5.48 2.10
C HIS A 263 -16.03 -5.71 0.67
N LEU A 264 -15.37 -6.56 -0.12
CA LEU A 264 -15.91 -6.92 -1.43
C LEU A 264 -17.15 -7.82 -1.30
N ALA A 265 -17.16 -8.76 -0.35
CA ALA A 265 -18.28 -9.68 -0.14
C ALA A 265 -19.51 -9.03 0.53
N SER A 266 -19.40 -7.79 1.02
CA SER A 266 -20.57 -7.00 1.44
C SER A 266 -21.32 -6.35 0.27
N GLU A 267 -20.72 -6.34 -0.92
CA GLU A 267 -21.35 -5.88 -2.15
C GLU A 267 -22.00 -7.07 -2.88
N PRO A 268 -22.98 -6.84 -3.79
CA PRO A 268 -23.67 -7.91 -4.49
C PRO A 268 -22.86 -8.38 -5.72
N LEU A 269 -21.61 -8.78 -5.47
CA LEU A 269 -20.67 -9.31 -6.45
C LEU A 269 -20.80 -10.83 -6.60
N ASP A 270 -20.56 -11.33 -7.81
CA ASP A 270 -20.61 -12.76 -8.11
C ASP A 270 -19.23 -13.42 -7.93
N ILE A 271 -18.18 -12.71 -8.36
CA ILE A 271 -16.81 -13.23 -8.43
C ILE A 271 -15.82 -12.20 -7.90
N LEU A 272 -14.83 -12.66 -7.13
CA LEU A 272 -13.67 -11.88 -6.71
C LEU A 272 -12.42 -12.33 -7.46
N VAL A 273 -11.62 -11.38 -7.95
CA VAL A 273 -10.29 -11.63 -8.51
C VAL A 273 -9.23 -10.99 -7.61
N LEU A 274 -8.41 -11.82 -6.97
CA LEU A 274 -7.38 -11.40 -6.02
C LEU A 274 -6.00 -11.48 -6.66
N GLU A 275 -5.31 -10.37 -6.83
CA GLU A 275 -3.89 -10.37 -7.18
C GLU A 275 -3.01 -10.54 -5.93
N VAL A 276 -2.12 -11.53 -5.95
CA VAL A 276 -1.03 -11.69 -4.99
C VAL A 276 0.28 -11.29 -5.67
N ALA A 277 0.84 -10.15 -5.29
CA ALA A 277 1.94 -9.50 -5.98
C ALA A 277 3.32 -10.07 -5.63
N ASP A 278 4.37 -9.36 -6.05
CA ASP A 278 5.73 -9.46 -5.50
C ASP A 278 6.52 -10.77 -5.78
N GLY A 279 5.85 -11.82 -6.24
CA GLY A 279 6.45 -13.09 -6.66
C GLY A 279 6.62 -14.10 -5.52
N LEU A 280 6.78 -15.38 -5.85
CA LEU A 280 6.89 -16.47 -4.86
C LEU A 280 8.15 -16.39 -3.98
N PHE A 281 9.20 -15.71 -4.43
CA PHE A 281 10.42 -15.55 -3.62
C PHE A 281 10.31 -14.50 -2.52
N GLN A 282 9.24 -13.70 -2.50
CA GLN A 282 8.97 -12.84 -1.35
C GLN A 282 8.32 -13.64 -0.23
N ALA A 283 8.88 -13.52 0.97
CA ALA A 283 8.50 -14.33 2.13
C ALA A 283 7.02 -14.16 2.46
N GLU A 284 6.50 -12.93 2.37
CA GLU A 284 5.11 -12.60 2.66
C GLU A 284 4.15 -13.26 1.67
N THR A 285 4.47 -13.21 0.38
CA THR A 285 3.68 -13.87 -0.67
C THR A 285 3.72 -15.39 -0.51
N ALA A 286 4.89 -15.99 -0.29
CA ALA A 286 5.01 -17.43 -0.10
C ALA A 286 4.24 -17.92 1.13
N GLN A 287 4.39 -17.22 2.26
CA GLN A 287 3.71 -17.55 3.51
C GLN A 287 2.20 -17.39 3.39
N LEU A 288 1.72 -16.34 2.71
CA LEU A 288 0.30 -16.14 2.45
C LEU A 288 -0.28 -17.28 1.61
N LEU A 289 0.37 -17.64 0.50
CA LEU A 289 -0.12 -18.71 -0.40
C LEU A 289 -0.13 -20.08 0.28
N ALA A 290 0.80 -20.33 1.20
CA ALA A 290 0.85 -21.54 2.02
C ALA A 290 -0.11 -21.51 3.23
N SER A 291 -0.76 -20.38 3.50
CA SER A 291 -1.52 -20.18 4.72
C SER A 291 -2.91 -20.83 4.66
N PRO A 292 -3.37 -21.46 5.78
CA PRO A 292 -4.74 -21.96 5.86
C PRO A 292 -5.80 -20.85 5.72
N ALA A 293 -5.47 -19.59 6.05
CA ALA A 293 -6.39 -18.48 5.87
C ALA A 293 -6.64 -18.20 4.39
N PHE A 294 -5.59 -18.23 3.56
CA PHE A 294 -5.70 -18.10 2.11
C PHE A 294 -6.49 -19.26 1.50
N ALA A 295 -6.12 -20.50 1.82
CA ALA A 295 -6.77 -21.70 1.29
C ALA A 295 -8.28 -21.78 1.61
N ARG A 296 -8.74 -21.24 2.74
CA ARG A 296 -10.17 -21.20 3.09
C ARG A 296 -10.97 -20.16 2.31
N ARG A 297 -10.30 -19.16 1.72
CA ARG A 297 -10.95 -18.02 1.09
C ARG A 297 -10.92 -18.09 -0.42
N VAL A 298 -9.92 -18.73 -1.01
CA VAL A 298 -9.71 -18.81 -2.46
C VAL A 298 -10.19 -20.15 -3.01
N ASP A 299 -11.01 -20.10 -4.07
CA ASP A 299 -11.60 -21.26 -4.73
C ASP A 299 -10.76 -21.78 -5.90
N GLY A 300 -9.97 -20.90 -6.53
CA GLY A 300 -9.08 -21.28 -7.64
C GLY A 300 -7.90 -20.33 -7.77
N VAL A 301 -6.82 -20.82 -8.37
CA VAL A 301 -5.59 -20.05 -8.60
C VAL A 301 -5.23 -20.09 -10.08
N VAL A 302 -4.98 -18.92 -10.66
CA VAL A 302 -4.30 -18.76 -11.94
C VAL A 302 -2.86 -18.37 -11.66
N PHE A 303 -1.92 -19.14 -12.19
CA PHE A 303 -0.50 -18.92 -11.94
C PHE A 303 0.18 -18.32 -13.18
N ALA A 304 0.70 -17.10 -13.03
CA ALA A 304 1.39 -16.38 -14.08
C ALA A 304 2.91 -16.65 -14.01
N ALA A 305 3.42 -17.36 -15.01
CA ALA A 305 4.83 -17.69 -15.17
C ALA A 305 5.45 -16.87 -16.30
N GLY A 306 6.63 -16.28 -16.07
CA GLY A 306 7.36 -15.51 -17.07
C GLY A 306 8.08 -16.37 -18.12
N ASP A 307 8.26 -17.67 -17.84
CA ASP A 307 8.95 -18.62 -18.71
C ASP A 307 8.45 -20.06 -18.45
N ALA A 308 8.89 -20.99 -19.30
CA ALA A 308 8.47 -22.40 -19.23
C ALA A 308 9.00 -23.15 -17.99
N LEU A 309 10.11 -22.72 -17.40
CA LEU A 309 10.65 -23.34 -16.18
C LEU A 309 9.81 -22.95 -14.97
N GLY A 310 9.42 -21.68 -14.89
CA GLY A 310 8.53 -21.19 -13.85
C GLY A 310 7.09 -21.72 -13.94
N ALA A 311 6.68 -22.29 -15.09
CA ALA A 311 5.37 -22.89 -15.27
C ALA A 311 5.26 -24.35 -14.82
N ARG A 312 6.38 -24.99 -14.42
CA ARG A 312 6.44 -26.34 -13.88
C ARG A 312 6.25 -26.36 -12.36
#